data_AF-A0A7Z3CGD0-F1
#
_entry.id   AF-A0A7Z3CGD0-F1
#
_cell.length_a   1.000
_cell.length_b   1.000
_cell.length_c   1.000
_cell.angle_alpha   90.00
_cell.angle_beta   90.00
_cell.angle_gamma   90.00
#
_symmetry.space_group_name_H-M   'P 1'
#
loop_
_entity.id
_entity.type
_entity.pdbx_description
1 polymer ?
#
loop_
_entity_poly.entity_id
_entity_poly.type
_entity_poly.pdbx_seq_one_letter_code
_entity_poly.pdbx_strand_id
1 'polypeptide(L)'
;MAKLDFIFSVHMCAMSQSISIMRMLAEQAEKNVALAIKEANESGSVKAHEFEEEACDQYGESYVRIRTCYSCGSSVAYDPEEALAMHQFLITQLTRRSAYLTIFGLFEHRVSQCLEFMIELTGHDGEVKGKGPVEKAQYMLLNVVGGNEIKDLDHLTVLRNIMIHSDGVAEGYEEMSTRKTKKTHAEKRVLSAIRRATGVSVNMFDGVIMGQTFLTYAVDEFERYVREMEEAVQNYHKNRAIPNV
;
A
#
# COMPACT_ATOMS: atom_id res chain seq x y z
N MET A 1 18.24 -25.43 -24.27
CA MET A 1 18.40 -25.42 -22.80
C MET A 1 18.87 -24.06 -22.28
N ALA A 2 20.05 -23.55 -22.62
CA ALA A 2 20.57 -22.26 -22.10
C ALA A 2 19.71 -20.99 -22.34
N LYS A 3 18.84 -20.99 -23.36
CA LYS A 3 18.06 -19.80 -23.75
C LYS A 3 16.91 -19.48 -22.77
N LEU A 4 16.32 -20.50 -22.13
CA LEU A 4 15.24 -20.33 -21.14
C LEU A 4 15.78 -19.94 -19.76
N ASP A 5 16.89 -20.55 -19.33
CA ASP A 5 17.62 -20.13 -18.13
C ASP A 5 18.04 -18.66 -18.22
N PHE A 6 18.52 -18.23 -19.40
CA PHE A 6 18.91 -16.85 -19.65
C PHE A 6 17.73 -15.85 -19.57
N ILE A 7 16.58 -16.15 -20.20
CA ILE A 7 15.43 -15.22 -20.21
C ILE A 7 14.81 -15.08 -18.81
N PHE A 8 14.64 -16.19 -18.06
CA PHE A 8 14.15 -16.09 -16.69
C PHE A 8 15.09 -15.28 -15.81
N SER A 9 16.39 -15.53 -15.93
CA SER A 9 17.42 -14.79 -15.20
C SER A 9 17.39 -13.29 -15.49
N VAL A 10 17.02 -12.88 -16.71
CA VAL A 10 16.84 -11.46 -17.07
C VAL A 10 15.63 -10.84 -16.35
N HIS A 11 14.48 -11.52 -16.33
CA HIS A 11 13.29 -11.01 -15.63
C HIS A 11 13.51 -10.95 -14.12
N MET A 12 14.17 -11.96 -13.54
CA MET A 12 14.52 -11.98 -12.12
C MET A 12 15.54 -10.89 -11.77
N CYS A 13 16.56 -10.67 -12.61
CA CYS A 13 17.50 -9.57 -12.43
C CYS A 13 16.80 -8.20 -12.48
N ALA A 14 15.89 -8.00 -13.44
CA ALA A 14 15.11 -6.76 -13.56
C ALA A 14 14.18 -6.56 -12.33
N MET A 15 13.61 -7.64 -11.79
CA MET A 15 12.82 -7.60 -10.57
C MET A 15 13.68 -7.20 -9.35
N SER A 16 14.83 -7.84 -9.14
CA SER A 16 15.74 -7.52 -8.04
C SER A 16 16.27 -6.09 -8.09
N GLN A 17 16.57 -5.58 -9.29
CA GLN A 17 16.89 -4.17 -9.49
C GLN A 17 15.70 -3.26 -9.12
N SER A 18 14.49 -3.67 -9.48
CA SER A 18 13.28 -2.92 -9.15
C SER A 18 13.02 -2.88 -7.64
N ILE A 19 13.29 -3.97 -6.90
CA ILE A 19 13.24 -3.97 -5.42
C ILE A 19 14.18 -2.91 -4.83
N SER A 20 15.40 -2.78 -5.36
CA SER A 20 16.34 -1.73 -4.91
C SER A 20 15.79 -0.32 -5.14
N ILE A 21 15.13 -0.10 -6.29
CA ILE A 21 14.43 1.17 -6.58
C ILE A 21 13.28 1.39 -5.60
N MET A 22 12.46 0.37 -5.31
CA MET A 22 11.35 0.47 -4.35
C MET A 22 11.85 0.81 -2.94
N ARG A 23 12.97 0.21 -2.52
CA ARG A 23 13.62 0.51 -1.23
C ARG A 23 14.05 1.97 -1.17
N MET A 24 14.67 2.47 -2.23
CA MET A 24 15.04 3.89 -2.33
C MET A 24 13.82 4.81 -2.28
N LEU A 25 12.72 4.47 -2.96
CA LEU A 25 11.46 5.22 -2.89
C LEU A 25 10.89 5.27 -1.48
N ALA A 26 10.91 4.14 -0.75
CA ALA A 26 10.47 4.08 0.64
C ALA A 26 11.32 4.99 1.56
N GLU A 27 12.64 4.93 1.42
CA GLU A 27 13.56 5.78 2.19
C GLU A 27 13.39 7.26 1.87
N GLN A 28 13.24 7.61 0.59
CA GLN A 28 13.00 8.98 0.15
C GLN A 28 11.68 9.52 0.68
N ALA A 29 10.62 8.71 0.67
CA ALA A 29 9.32 9.08 1.20
C ALA A 29 9.41 9.46 2.69
N GLU A 30 10.07 8.64 3.51
CA GLU A 30 10.22 8.93 4.95
C GLU A 30 11.14 10.15 5.20
N LYS A 31 12.19 10.34 4.40
CA LYS A 31 13.01 11.57 4.45
C LYS A 31 12.18 12.81 4.13
N ASN A 32 11.33 12.73 3.11
CA ASN A 32 10.45 13.83 2.71
C ASN A 32 9.40 14.13 3.78
N VAL A 33 8.82 13.11 4.42
CA VAL A 33 7.92 13.29 5.58
C VAL A 33 8.64 14.02 6.70
N ALA A 34 9.84 13.58 7.08
CA ALA A 34 10.61 14.21 8.15
C ALA A 34 10.95 15.68 7.84
N LEU A 35 11.31 15.98 6.60
CA LEU A 35 11.57 17.35 6.14
C LEU A 35 10.30 18.20 6.20
N ALA A 36 9.19 17.71 5.64
CA ALA A 36 7.92 18.44 5.62
C ALA A 36 7.40 18.74 7.03
N ILE A 37 7.54 17.78 7.97
CA ILE A 37 7.19 18.01 9.38
C ILE A 37 8.10 19.08 9.99
N LYS A 38 9.40 19.05 9.70
CA LYS A 38 10.34 20.07 10.19
C LYS A 38 9.94 21.46 9.70
N GLU A 39 9.66 21.61 8.41
CA GLU A 39 9.20 22.86 7.79
C GLU A 39 7.87 23.35 8.39
N ALA A 40 6.93 22.44 8.64
CA ALA A 40 5.66 22.77 9.29
C ALA A 40 5.84 23.34 10.72
N ASN A 41 6.90 22.94 11.43
CA ASN A 41 7.22 23.43 12.77
C ASN A 41 8.01 24.75 12.77
N GLU A 42 8.40 25.29 11.62
CA GLU A 42 9.10 26.56 11.55
C GLU A 42 8.18 27.74 11.93
N SER A 43 8.76 28.78 12.52
CA SER A 43 8.02 29.97 12.92
C SER A 43 7.39 30.64 11.70
N GLY A 44 6.08 30.87 11.75
CA GLY A 44 5.32 31.50 10.66
C GLY A 44 4.70 30.52 9.66
N SER A 45 4.88 29.20 9.82
CA SER A 45 4.20 28.19 9.01
C SER A 45 2.69 28.11 9.27
N VAL A 46 2.26 28.46 10.49
CA VAL A 46 0.83 28.66 10.83
C VAL A 46 0.49 30.13 10.64
N LYS A 47 -0.55 30.40 9.83
CA LYS A 47 -1.03 31.76 9.51
C LYS A 47 -2.41 31.98 10.09
N ALA A 48 -2.59 33.09 10.78
CA ALA A 48 -3.90 33.54 11.25
C ALA A 48 -4.62 34.34 10.16
N HIS A 49 -5.91 34.11 10.01
CA HIS A 49 -6.80 34.84 9.10
C HIS A 49 -8.03 35.27 9.85
N GLU A 50 -8.43 36.52 9.66
CA GLU A 50 -9.69 37.05 10.20
C GLU A 50 -10.75 37.04 9.10
N PHE A 51 -11.96 36.63 9.46
CA PHE A 51 -13.10 36.65 8.55
C PHE A 51 -14.39 37.00 9.29
N GLU A 52 -15.35 37.51 8.55
CA GLU A 52 -16.69 37.83 9.04
C GLU A 52 -17.54 36.55 9.04
N GLU A 53 -18.14 36.24 10.18
CA GLU A 53 -19.07 35.13 10.37
C GLU A 53 -20.41 35.69 10.85
N GLU A 54 -21.50 35.34 10.15
CA GLU A 54 -22.86 35.59 10.64
C GLU A 54 -23.17 34.66 11.80
N ALA A 55 -23.64 35.22 12.90
CA ALA A 55 -24.06 34.51 14.10
C ALA A 55 -25.46 34.94 14.51
N CYS A 56 -26.21 34.03 15.12
CA CYS A 56 -27.50 34.34 15.73
C CYS A 56 -27.38 34.33 17.24
N ASP A 57 -27.97 35.32 17.90
CA ASP A 57 -28.06 35.35 19.35
C ASP A 57 -29.18 34.43 19.88
N GLN A 58 -29.34 34.39 21.20
CA GLN A 58 -30.36 33.57 21.87
C GLN A 58 -31.81 34.01 21.58
N TYR A 59 -32.01 35.20 21.00
CA TYR A 59 -33.30 35.73 20.58
C TYR A 59 -33.58 35.52 19.09
N GLY A 60 -32.61 35.00 18.35
CA GLY A 60 -32.71 34.73 16.91
C GLY A 60 -32.30 35.91 16.02
N GLU A 61 -31.73 36.98 16.59
CA GLU A 61 -31.25 38.13 15.83
C GLU A 61 -29.86 37.85 15.23
N SER A 62 -29.72 38.12 13.92
CA SER A 62 -28.46 37.92 13.20
C SER A 62 -27.52 39.11 13.38
N TYR A 63 -26.24 38.83 13.60
CA TYR A 63 -25.17 39.82 13.68
C TYR A 63 -23.87 39.28 13.08
N VAL A 64 -23.00 40.19 12.63
CA VAL A 64 -21.67 39.83 12.13
C VAL A 64 -20.67 39.87 13.28
N ARG A 65 -19.89 38.80 13.43
CA ARG A 65 -18.72 38.79 14.30
C ARG A 65 -17.47 38.48 13.50
N ILE A 66 -16.35 39.06 13.91
CA ILE A 66 -15.04 38.70 13.39
C ILE A 66 -14.58 37.44 14.12
N ARG A 67 -14.20 36.41 13.36
CA ARG A 67 -13.53 35.23 13.89
C ARG A 67 -12.15 35.08 13.28
N THR A 68 -11.25 34.51 14.06
CA THR A 68 -9.92 34.11 13.61
C THR A 68 -9.93 32.61 13.32
N CYS A 69 -9.39 32.22 12.17
CA CYS A 69 -8.99 30.84 11.90
C CYS A 69 -7.49 30.78 11.59
N TYR A 70 -6.93 29.59 11.67
CA TYR A 70 -5.52 29.31 11.45
C TYR A 70 -5.36 28.32 10.31
N SER A 71 -4.39 28.58 9.43
CA SER A 71 -4.05 27.68 8.33
C SER A 71 -2.60 27.22 8.42
N CYS A 72 -2.36 25.94 8.15
CA CYS A 72 -1.04 25.38 7.92
C CYS A 72 -1.09 24.51 6.65
N GLY A 73 -0.35 24.91 5.60
CA GLY A 73 -0.49 24.29 4.28
C GLY A 73 -1.93 24.30 3.77
N SER A 74 -2.49 23.12 3.50
CA SER A 74 -3.89 22.94 3.06
C SER A 74 -4.89 22.68 4.20
N SER A 75 -4.45 22.74 5.46
CA SER A 75 -5.29 22.47 6.63
C SER A 75 -5.70 23.77 7.32
N VAL A 76 -6.96 23.84 7.77
CA VAL A 76 -7.55 25.02 8.42
C VAL A 76 -8.32 24.58 9.66
N ALA A 77 -8.12 25.28 10.78
CA ALA A 77 -8.82 25.05 12.04
C ALA A 77 -9.04 26.36 12.81
N TYR A 78 -9.83 26.32 13.88
CA TYR A 78 -10.01 27.46 14.79
C TYR A 78 -8.93 27.55 15.87
N ASP A 79 -8.13 26.48 16.02
CA ASP A 79 -6.99 26.41 16.92
C ASP A 79 -5.68 26.27 16.11
N PRO A 80 -4.61 27.02 16.45
CA PRO A 80 -3.36 26.95 15.71
C PRO A 80 -2.63 25.61 15.83
N GLU A 81 -2.72 24.93 16.98
CA GLU A 81 -2.10 23.62 17.19
C GLU A 81 -2.86 22.54 16.42
N GLU A 82 -4.19 22.64 16.37
CA GLU A 82 -5.04 21.77 15.55
C GLU A 82 -4.71 21.91 14.06
N ALA A 83 -4.59 23.14 13.54
CA ALA A 83 -4.24 23.38 12.13
C ALA A 83 -2.87 22.77 11.78
N LEU A 84 -1.89 22.89 12.68
CA LEU A 84 -0.57 22.28 12.53
C LEU A 84 -0.63 20.75 12.57
N ALA A 85 -1.32 20.17 13.54
CA ALA A 85 -1.45 18.72 13.70
C ALA A 85 -2.17 18.08 12.50
N MET A 86 -3.25 18.71 12.02
CA MET A 86 -3.95 18.28 10.81
C MET A 86 -3.03 18.31 9.60
N HIS A 87 -2.23 19.36 9.43
CA HIS A 87 -1.30 19.47 8.31
C HIS A 87 -0.22 18.39 8.37
N GLN A 88 0.41 18.20 9.52
CA GLN A 88 1.43 17.17 9.73
C GLN A 88 0.89 15.76 9.48
N PHE A 89 -0.32 15.47 9.96
CA PHE A 89 -0.98 14.20 9.69
C PHE A 89 -1.25 14.02 8.19
N LEU A 90 -1.83 15.03 7.54
CA LEU A 90 -2.20 14.99 6.12
C LEU A 90 -0.98 14.78 5.23
N ILE A 91 0.07 15.60 5.38
CA ILE A 91 1.27 15.49 4.53
C ILE A 91 1.96 14.14 4.73
N THR A 92 2.04 13.66 5.98
CA THR A 92 2.60 12.34 6.31
C THR A 92 1.86 11.22 5.59
N GLN A 93 0.53 11.19 5.71
CA GLN A 93 -0.27 10.13 5.11
C GLN A 93 -0.27 10.21 3.59
N LEU A 94 -0.38 11.40 2.99
CA LEU A 94 -0.35 11.57 1.53
C LEU A 94 0.99 11.11 0.94
N THR A 95 2.12 11.50 1.54
CA THR A 95 3.44 11.10 1.05
C THR A 95 3.63 9.58 1.12
N ARG A 96 3.26 8.94 2.24
CA ARG A 96 3.36 7.48 2.38
C ARG A 96 2.44 6.74 1.42
N ARG A 97 1.19 7.19 1.28
CA ARG A 97 0.21 6.59 0.35
C ARG A 97 0.70 6.67 -1.08
N SER A 98 1.16 7.85 -1.51
CA SER A 98 1.71 8.06 -2.85
C SER A 98 2.90 7.13 -3.11
N ALA A 99 3.86 7.08 -2.19
CA ALA A 99 5.03 6.20 -2.31
C ALA A 99 4.63 4.72 -2.37
N TYR A 100 3.70 4.28 -1.52
CA TYR A 100 3.22 2.91 -1.53
C TYR A 100 2.57 2.52 -2.86
N LEU A 101 1.70 3.38 -3.40
CA LEU A 101 1.05 3.14 -4.69
C LEU A 101 2.06 3.06 -5.85
N THR A 102 3.07 3.92 -5.84
CA THR A 102 4.16 3.87 -6.83
C THR A 102 4.98 2.59 -6.70
N ILE A 103 5.37 2.22 -5.48
CA ILE A 103 6.12 0.99 -5.18
C ILE A 103 5.33 -0.25 -5.62
N PHE A 104 4.04 -0.32 -5.25
CA PHE A 104 3.17 -1.43 -5.63
C PHE A 104 2.98 -1.49 -7.15
N GLY A 105 2.78 -0.36 -7.82
CA GLY A 105 2.65 -0.31 -9.28
C GLY A 105 3.88 -0.83 -10.01
N LEU A 106 5.08 -0.45 -9.55
CA LEU A 106 6.33 -0.98 -10.09
C LEU A 106 6.44 -2.50 -9.89
N PHE A 107 6.07 -2.98 -8.70
CA PHE A 107 6.08 -4.40 -8.37
C PHE A 107 5.10 -5.19 -9.24
N GLU A 108 3.85 -4.74 -9.35
CA GLU A 108 2.81 -5.38 -10.13
C GLU A 108 3.18 -5.48 -11.62
N HIS A 109 3.80 -4.43 -12.19
CA HIS A 109 4.31 -4.46 -13.54
C HIS A 109 5.35 -5.57 -13.75
N ARG A 110 6.32 -5.70 -12.83
CA ARG A 110 7.34 -6.74 -12.91
C ARG A 110 6.77 -8.15 -12.71
N VAL A 111 5.82 -8.31 -11.79
CA VAL A 111 5.15 -9.60 -11.58
C VAL A 111 4.36 -10.02 -12.83
N SER A 112 3.77 -9.07 -13.56
CA SER A 112 3.11 -9.36 -14.83
C SER A 112 4.07 -9.96 -15.86
N GLN A 113 5.29 -9.44 -15.96
CA GLN A 113 6.33 -9.98 -16.85
C GLN A 113 6.77 -11.39 -16.44
N CYS A 114 6.93 -11.62 -15.13
CA CYS A 114 7.24 -12.96 -14.60
C CYS A 114 6.09 -13.95 -14.86
N LEU A 115 4.84 -13.50 -14.75
CA LEU A 115 3.65 -14.31 -15.05
C LEU A 115 3.62 -14.75 -16.51
N GLU A 116 3.81 -13.82 -17.46
CA GLU A 116 3.89 -14.13 -18.89
C GLU A 116 4.96 -15.20 -19.16
N PHE A 117 6.15 -15.01 -18.60
CA PHE A 117 7.21 -15.99 -18.70
C PHE A 117 6.84 -17.36 -18.11
N MET A 118 6.21 -17.39 -16.93
CA MET A 118 5.79 -18.66 -16.31
C MET A 118 4.78 -19.42 -17.19
N ILE A 119 3.85 -18.70 -17.84
CA ILE A 119 2.89 -19.31 -18.77
C ILE A 119 3.62 -19.90 -19.98
N GLU A 120 4.54 -19.15 -20.60
CA GLU A 120 5.35 -19.62 -21.73
C GLU A 120 6.21 -20.84 -21.35
N LEU A 121 6.88 -20.78 -20.20
CA LEU A 121 7.75 -21.84 -19.69
C LEU A 121 6.96 -23.13 -19.44
N THR A 122 5.79 -23.03 -18.80
CA THR A 122 4.98 -24.20 -18.45
C THR A 122 4.24 -24.76 -19.65
N GLY A 123 3.93 -23.92 -20.65
CA GLY A 123 3.03 -24.25 -21.74
C GLY A 123 1.57 -24.34 -21.28
N HIS A 124 1.22 -23.62 -20.19
CA HIS A 124 -0.12 -23.65 -19.63
C HIS A 124 -1.11 -22.95 -20.56
N ASP A 125 -2.15 -23.66 -20.97
CA ASP A 125 -3.22 -23.20 -21.86
C ASP A 125 -4.57 -23.00 -21.14
N GLY A 126 -4.60 -23.27 -19.83
CA GLY A 126 -5.78 -23.13 -18.98
C GLY A 126 -6.05 -21.70 -18.50
N GLU A 127 -7.22 -21.52 -17.90
CA GLU A 127 -7.59 -20.23 -17.29
C GLU A 127 -6.76 -19.96 -16.03
N VAL A 128 -6.05 -18.83 -16.01
CA VAL A 128 -5.30 -18.35 -14.85
C VAL A 128 -6.21 -17.50 -13.96
N LYS A 129 -6.63 -18.06 -12.83
CA LYS A 129 -7.53 -17.40 -11.88
C LYS A 129 -6.83 -16.26 -11.13
N GLY A 130 -7.57 -15.18 -10.85
CA GLY A 130 -7.10 -14.02 -10.08
C GLY A 130 -7.52 -12.70 -10.72
N LYS A 131 -7.68 -11.66 -9.91
CA LYS A 131 -8.13 -10.34 -10.37
C LYS A 131 -7.01 -9.47 -10.95
N GLY A 132 -5.77 -9.67 -10.51
CA GLY A 132 -4.61 -8.89 -10.94
C GLY A 132 -3.37 -9.75 -11.13
N PRO A 133 -2.26 -9.18 -11.66
CA PRO A 133 -1.03 -9.91 -11.96
C PRO A 133 -0.48 -10.69 -10.76
N VAL A 134 -0.54 -10.11 -9.55
CA VAL A 134 -0.05 -10.76 -8.33
C VAL A 134 -0.85 -12.01 -7.98
N GLU A 135 -2.19 -11.92 -7.97
CA GLU A 135 -3.06 -13.07 -7.68
C GLU A 135 -2.92 -14.17 -8.76
N LYS A 136 -2.79 -13.76 -10.03
CA LYS A 136 -2.57 -14.69 -11.16
C LYS A 136 -1.22 -15.39 -11.11
N ALA A 137 -0.15 -14.66 -10.75
CA ALA A 137 1.16 -15.23 -10.52
C ALA A 137 1.13 -16.23 -9.34
N GLN A 138 0.46 -15.88 -8.24
CA GLN A 138 0.27 -16.79 -7.12
C GLN A 138 -0.47 -18.06 -7.55
N TYR A 139 -1.52 -17.95 -8.36
CA TYR A 139 -2.22 -19.11 -8.91
C TYR A 139 -1.29 -20.02 -9.72
N MET A 140 -0.50 -19.46 -10.63
CA MET A 140 0.46 -20.22 -11.43
C MET A 140 1.50 -20.93 -10.56
N LEU A 141 2.02 -20.22 -9.56
CA LEU A 141 3.01 -20.79 -8.64
C LEU A 141 2.45 -22.00 -7.89
N LEU A 142 1.26 -21.86 -7.30
CA LEU A 142 0.64 -22.92 -6.51
C LEU A 142 0.17 -24.11 -7.37
N ASN A 143 -0.46 -23.86 -8.51
CA ASN A 143 -1.19 -24.91 -9.23
C ASN A 143 -0.44 -25.51 -10.40
N VAL A 144 0.61 -24.86 -10.90
CA VAL A 144 1.33 -25.28 -12.12
C VAL A 144 2.82 -25.49 -11.85
N VAL A 145 3.48 -24.54 -11.18
CA VAL A 145 4.93 -24.57 -10.94
C VAL A 145 5.29 -25.45 -9.72
N GLY A 146 4.41 -25.55 -8.73
CA GLY A 146 4.60 -26.36 -7.52
C GLY A 146 5.14 -25.58 -6.30
N GLY A 147 4.97 -24.26 -6.25
CA GLY A 147 5.35 -23.38 -5.15
C GLY A 147 4.34 -23.36 -3.99
N ASN A 148 3.90 -24.53 -3.49
CA ASN A 148 2.80 -24.67 -2.52
C ASN A 148 3.01 -23.93 -1.19
N GLU A 149 4.26 -23.60 -0.84
CA GLU A 149 4.61 -22.94 0.42
C GLU A 149 4.79 -21.41 0.28
N ILE A 150 4.70 -20.86 -0.93
CA ILE A 150 4.89 -19.43 -1.18
C ILE A 150 3.76 -18.64 -0.55
N LYS A 151 4.10 -17.74 0.38
CA LYS A 151 3.11 -16.91 1.07
C LYS A 151 2.62 -15.79 0.17
N ASP A 152 1.30 -15.65 0.09
CA ASP A 152 0.65 -14.60 -0.69
C ASP A 152 0.96 -13.17 -0.19
N LEU A 153 0.73 -12.21 -1.08
CA LEU A 153 0.78 -10.77 -0.80
C LEU A 153 -0.63 -10.16 -0.73
N ASP A 154 -1.63 -10.98 -0.40
CA ASP A 154 -3.04 -10.63 -0.52
C ASP A 154 -3.41 -9.44 0.37
N HIS A 155 -2.78 -9.36 1.54
CA HIS A 155 -2.89 -8.24 2.48
C HIS A 155 -2.41 -6.91 1.89
N LEU A 156 -1.29 -6.88 1.16
CA LEU A 156 -0.81 -5.68 0.47
C LEU A 156 -1.72 -5.30 -0.68
N THR A 157 -2.21 -6.28 -1.47
CA THR A 157 -3.19 -5.99 -2.54
C THR A 157 -4.46 -5.33 -2.00
N VAL A 158 -4.97 -5.80 -0.85
CA VAL A 158 -6.14 -5.21 -0.18
C VAL A 158 -5.86 -3.79 0.29
N LEU A 159 -4.71 -3.56 0.95
CA LEU A 159 -4.33 -2.21 1.39
C LEU A 159 -4.20 -1.26 0.21
N ARG A 160 -3.56 -1.68 -0.89
CA ARG A 160 -3.47 -0.90 -2.14
C ARG A 160 -4.86 -0.53 -2.65
N ASN A 161 -5.82 -1.46 -2.62
CA ASN A 161 -7.18 -1.17 -3.08
C ASN A 161 -7.91 -0.16 -2.18
N ILE A 162 -7.73 -0.25 -0.85
CA ILE A 162 -8.29 0.74 0.10
C ILE A 162 -7.73 2.14 -0.21
N MET A 163 -6.43 2.24 -0.52
CA MET A 163 -5.79 3.52 -0.83
C MET A 163 -6.25 4.12 -2.16
N ILE A 164 -6.52 3.29 -3.18
CA ILE A 164 -6.94 3.78 -4.51
C ILE A 164 -8.45 4.09 -4.56
N HIS A 165 -9.28 3.25 -3.95
CA HIS A 165 -10.73 3.26 -4.21
C HIS A 165 -11.58 3.79 -3.07
N SER A 166 -11.00 4.01 -1.89
CA SER A 166 -11.74 4.42 -0.69
C SER A 166 -11.04 5.56 0.04
N ASP A 167 -10.16 6.31 -0.64
CA ASP A 167 -9.39 7.43 -0.07
C ASP A 167 -8.64 7.06 1.23
N GLY A 168 -8.24 5.79 1.34
CA GLY A 168 -7.59 5.25 2.52
C GLY A 168 -8.53 4.98 3.70
N VAL A 169 -9.83 4.85 3.48
CA VAL A 169 -10.85 4.51 4.49
C VAL A 169 -11.28 3.06 4.32
N ALA A 170 -11.18 2.27 5.37
CA ALA A 170 -11.66 0.89 5.42
C ALA A 170 -13.09 0.85 5.98
N GLU A 171 -14.06 1.34 5.21
CA GLU A 171 -15.44 1.56 5.66
C GLU A 171 -16.02 0.39 6.48
N GLY A 172 -16.51 0.71 7.68
CA GLY A 172 -17.11 -0.24 8.62
C GLY A 172 -16.08 -1.09 9.37
N TYR A 173 -14.78 -0.78 9.32
CA TYR A 173 -13.73 -1.56 9.96
C TYR A 173 -13.99 -1.74 11.46
N GLU A 174 -14.34 -0.67 12.18
CA GLU A 174 -14.55 -0.74 13.62
C GLU A 174 -15.78 -1.59 13.99
N GLU A 175 -16.87 -1.45 13.24
CA GLU A 175 -18.03 -2.33 13.41
C GLU A 175 -17.65 -3.78 13.12
N MET A 176 -17.00 -4.04 11.98
CA MET A 176 -16.57 -5.37 11.58
C MET A 176 -15.63 -5.99 12.63
N SER A 177 -14.69 -5.22 13.18
CA SER A 177 -13.66 -5.71 14.10
C SER A 177 -14.26 -6.21 15.41
N THR A 178 -15.28 -5.52 15.92
CA THR A 178 -15.93 -5.77 17.21
C THR A 178 -17.14 -6.71 17.11
N ARG A 179 -17.80 -6.77 15.96
CA ARG A 179 -19.02 -7.56 15.75
C ARG A 179 -18.80 -9.06 15.92
N LYS A 180 -19.64 -9.71 16.75
CA LYS A 180 -19.59 -11.17 17.02
C LYS A 180 -20.31 -12.04 15.98
N THR A 181 -21.10 -11.44 15.09
CA THR A 181 -21.83 -12.20 14.06
C THR A 181 -20.89 -12.73 12.98
N LYS A 182 -21.40 -13.68 12.18
CA LYS A 182 -20.63 -14.30 11.09
C LYS A 182 -20.21 -13.23 10.08
N LYS A 183 -18.91 -13.16 9.84
CA LYS A 183 -18.30 -12.26 8.86
C LYS A 183 -18.30 -12.86 7.46
N THR A 184 -18.53 -12.04 6.45
CA THR A 184 -18.40 -12.43 5.03
C THR A 184 -16.93 -12.66 4.67
N HIS A 185 -16.68 -13.29 3.52
CA HIS A 185 -15.31 -13.50 3.05
C HIS A 185 -14.58 -12.17 2.80
N ALA A 186 -15.27 -11.17 2.25
CA ALA A 186 -14.69 -9.85 1.99
C ALA A 186 -14.28 -9.15 3.30
N GLU A 187 -15.16 -9.16 4.30
CA GLU A 187 -14.89 -8.57 5.63
C GLU A 187 -13.68 -9.24 6.30
N LYS A 188 -13.61 -10.58 6.25
CA LYS A 188 -12.45 -11.32 6.77
C LYS A 188 -11.16 -10.94 6.05
N ARG A 189 -11.23 -10.73 4.73
CA ARG A 189 -10.07 -10.35 3.91
C ARG A 189 -9.54 -8.96 4.32
N VAL A 190 -10.42 -7.98 4.50
CA VAL A 190 -10.06 -6.63 4.99
C VAL A 190 -9.45 -6.68 6.40
N LEU A 191 -10.12 -7.35 7.33
CA LEU A 191 -9.62 -7.48 8.72
C LEU A 191 -8.26 -8.19 8.77
N SER A 192 -8.10 -9.27 8.00
CA SER A 192 -6.85 -10.00 7.90
C SER A 192 -5.74 -9.15 7.30
N ALA A 193 -6.04 -8.39 6.25
CA ALA A 193 -5.06 -7.53 5.59
C ALA A 193 -4.45 -6.50 6.54
N ILE A 194 -5.31 -5.79 7.27
CA ILE A 194 -4.87 -4.78 8.24
C ILE A 194 -4.11 -5.40 9.42
N ARG A 195 -4.54 -6.57 9.91
CA ARG A 195 -3.86 -7.26 11.02
C ARG A 195 -2.49 -7.85 10.63
N ARG A 196 -2.34 -8.28 9.38
CA ARG A 196 -1.09 -8.87 8.87
C ARG A 196 -0.03 -7.81 8.60
N ALA A 197 -0.43 -6.58 8.25
CA ALA A 197 0.49 -5.55 7.80
C ALA A 197 1.19 -4.86 8.98
N THR A 198 2.53 -4.86 8.95
CA THR A 198 3.33 -4.15 9.96
C THR A 198 3.30 -2.65 9.70
N GLY A 199 3.12 -1.86 10.77
CA GLY A 199 3.10 -0.40 10.67
C GLY A 199 1.80 0.17 10.09
N VAL A 200 0.71 -0.60 10.09
CA VAL A 200 -0.62 -0.12 9.72
C VAL A 200 -1.52 -0.09 10.95
N SER A 201 -2.30 0.98 11.09
CA SER A 201 -3.37 1.08 12.08
C SER A 201 -4.61 1.70 11.47
N VAL A 202 -5.72 1.71 12.21
CA VAL A 202 -6.99 2.31 11.80
C VAL A 202 -7.43 3.28 12.90
N ASN A 203 -7.91 4.46 12.52
CA ASN A 203 -8.45 5.44 13.46
C ASN A 203 -9.94 5.20 13.75
N MET A 204 -10.53 6.01 14.63
CA MET A 204 -11.95 5.93 15.00
C MET A 204 -12.94 6.19 13.86
N PHE A 205 -12.47 6.69 12.72
CA PHE A 205 -13.26 6.98 11.52
C PHE A 205 -12.96 6.00 10.38
N ASP A 206 -12.44 4.80 10.72
CA ASP A 206 -12.04 3.77 9.78
C ASP A 206 -10.90 4.19 8.80
N GLY A 207 -10.25 5.32 9.05
CA GLY A 207 -9.12 5.81 8.27
C GLY A 207 -7.88 4.95 8.52
N VAL A 208 -7.37 4.32 7.47
CA VAL A 208 -6.14 3.53 7.52
C VAL A 208 -4.93 4.46 7.55
N ILE A 209 -4.14 4.29 8.60
CA ILE A 209 -2.93 5.06 8.90
C ILE A 209 -1.72 4.20 8.54
N MET A 210 -0.88 4.74 7.66
CA MET A 210 0.45 4.19 7.37
C MET A 210 1.47 4.82 8.30
N GLY A 211 2.02 4.01 9.19
CA GLY A 211 3.13 4.34 10.07
C GLY A 211 4.46 4.33 9.32
N GLN A 212 5.50 4.82 10.01
CA GLN A 212 6.84 5.01 9.46
C GLN A 212 7.49 3.72 8.91
N THR A 213 7.16 2.56 9.50
CA THR A 213 7.78 1.28 9.12
C THR A 213 7.05 0.57 7.98
N PHE A 214 5.87 1.06 7.56
CA PHE A 214 5.02 0.34 6.61
C PHE A 214 5.67 0.17 5.24
N LEU A 215 6.29 1.24 4.69
CA LEU A 215 6.88 1.19 3.36
C LEU A 215 8.05 0.19 3.30
N THR A 216 8.91 0.19 4.32
CA THR A 216 9.99 -0.80 4.44
C THR A 216 9.43 -2.22 4.51
N TYR A 217 8.42 -2.45 5.36
CA TYR A 217 7.75 -3.73 5.46
C TYR A 217 7.19 -4.22 4.12
N ALA A 218 6.51 -3.35 3.36
CA ALA A 218 5.95 -3.71 2.07
C ALA A 218 7.04 -4.13 1.06
N VAL A 219 8.16 -3.40 1.02
CA VAL A 219 9.30 -3.73 0.15
C VAL A 219 9.93 -5.05 0.56
N ASP A 220 10.09 -5.30 1.86
CA ASP A 220 10.67 -6.56 2.37
C ASP A 220 9.77 -7.77 2.04
N GLU A 221 8.45 -7.62 2.12
CA GLU A 221 7.50 -8.65 1.68
C GLU A 221 7.55 -8.90 0.17
N PHE A 222 7.73 -7.84 -0.64
CA PHE A 222 7.95 -8.00 -2.08
C PHE A 222 9.24 -8.73 -2.39
N GLU A 223 10.35 -8.38 -1.73
CA GLU A 223 11.63 -9.05 -1.89
C GLU A 223 11.54 -10.53 -1.49
N ARG A 224 10.89 -10.83 -0.36
CA ARG A 224 10.62 -12.20 0.08
C ARG A 224 9.86 -12.98 -1.00
N TYR A 225 8.76 -12.42 -1.50
CA TYR A 225 7.92 -13.05 -2.50
C TYR A 225 8.68 -13.32 -3.81
N VAL A 226 9.51 -12.37 -4.24
CA VAL A 226 10.34 -12.51 -5.45
C VAL A 226 11.35 -13.64 -5.29
N ARG A 227 12.03 -13.73 -4.14
CA ARG A 227 12.98 -14.82 -3.86
C ARG A 227 12.29 -16.19 -3.87
N GLU A 228 11.15 -16.30 -3.19
CA GLU A 228 10.38 -17.55 -3.14
C GLU A 228 9.86 -17.95 -4.54
N MET A 229 9.42 -16.98 -5.35
CA MET A 229 9.03 -17.20 -6.74
C MET A 229 10.21 -17.70 -7.58
N GLU A 230 11.38 -17.09 -7.46
CA GLU A 230 12.59 -17.48 -8.18
C GLU A 230 12.95 -18.93 -7.90
N GLU A 231 13.01 -19.29 -6.61
CA GLU A 231 13.35 -20.63 -6.15
C GLU A 231 12.38 -21.67 -6.71
N ALA A 232 11.07 -21.39 -6.67
CA ALA A 232 10.06 -22.31 -7.19
C ALA A 232 10.19 -22.52 -8.71
N VAL A 233 10.36 -21.44 -9.49
CA VAL A 233 10.50 -21.55 -10.94
C VAL A 233 11.81 -22.24 -11.33
N GLN A 234 12.91 -21.95 -10.65
CA GLN A 234 14.19 -22.64 -10.86
C GLN A 234 14.06 -24.14 -10.56
N ASN A 235 13.41 -24.51 -9.46
CA ASN A 235 13.18 -25.90 -9.09
C ASN A 235 12.31 -26.63 -10.12
N TYR A 236 11.24 -25.98 -10.59
CA TYR A 236 10.42 -26.51 -11.67
C TYR A 236 11.24 -26.77 -12.94
N HIS A 237 12.07 -25.81 -13.36
CA HIS A 237 12.91 -25.97 -14.55
C HIS A 237 13.94 -27.11 -14.40
N LYS A 238 14.62 -27.20 -13.25
CA LYS A 238 15.58 -28.28 -12.95
C LYS A 238 14.93 -29.66 -12.98
N ASN A 239 13.76 -29.81 -12.35
CA ASN A 239 13.06 -31.09 -12.28
C ASN A 239 12.48 -31.51 -13.63
N ARG A 240 12.14 -30.56 -14.51
CA ARG A 240 11.70 -30.85 -15.89
C ARG A 240 12.87 -31.19 -16.83
N ALA A 241 14.08 -30.73 -16.51
CA ALA A 241 15.29 -31.01 -17.30
C ALA A 241 15.90 -32.40 -17.02
N ILE A 242 15.50 -33.06 -15.93
CA ILE A 242 15.82 -34.47 -15.66
C ILE A 242 14.73 -35.29 -16.35
N PRO A 243 15.03 -36.05 -17.43
CA PRO A 243 14.04 -36.95 -18.00
C PRO A 243 13.66 -37.97 -16.93
N ASN A 244 12.37 -38.20 -16.73
CA ASN A 244 11.90 -39.36 -15.98
C ASN A 244 12.56 -40.61 -16.60
N VAL A 245 13.48 -41.22 -15.86
CA VAL A 245 14.08 -42.53 -16.19
C VAL A 245 13.08 -43.62 -15.86
#